data_AF-A0A837D6T7-F1
#
_entry.id   AF-A0A837D6T7-F1
#
_cell.length_a   1.000
_cell.length_b   1.000
_cell.length_c   1.000
_cell.angle_alpha   90.00
_cell.angle_beta   90.00
_cell.angle_gamma   90.00
#
_symmetry.space_group_name_H-M   'P 1'
#
loop_
_entity.id
_entity.type
_entity.pdbx_description
1 polymer ?
#
loop_
_entity_poly.entity_id
_entity_poly.type
_entity_poly.pdbx_seq_one_letter_code
_entity_poly.pdbx_strand_id
1 'polypeptide(L)'
;MALLALTACGSDTDGHASAGDGEDTLRMSVDENAFRAEPDIAGVTSMSLNTRFDKVEDSDRARVLAPGVDLRITGVARLDTLDVDVYADLGGNAPSVNDEGEPIEEVYPAEGQAFFAVEYSSDDPQWEPRGDIPDSVASVVINGNDVAEVFSTADGTMQRGTIVASLPADSAPDAAVLEVETAGKFQSLSLLNGKRVNSDVEHIYDVVDRRVEIGKAEEFEETFTGWAGGTERIAGSVVDAFATPWLDRGNGGDGWAGPGKTYLSVEVDWVDISGADDDESTVHLELDNGKTVQPDNDPSSLVNAFDDNAVFQIPATTQHVTVVVTPQVKVGAGSGAKVHKWDPVKAELTIAK
;
A
#
# COMPACT_ATOMS: atom_id res chain seq x y z
N MET A 1 42.23 -45.46 -21.85
CA MET A 1 43.54 -45.05 -21.31
C MET A 1 43.35 -44.79 -19.83
N ALA A 2 43.68 -45.78 -19.00
CA ALA A 2 44.76 -45.74 -17.98
C ALA A 2 44.40 -44.77 -16.83
N LEU A 3 43.69 -45.19 -15.77
CA LEU A 3 44.04 -46.11 -14.67
C LEU A 3 45.26 -45.64 -13.85
N LEU A 4 45.03 -45.29 -12.58
CA LEU A 4 45.95 -45.60 -11.48
C LEU A 4 45.21 -45.53 -10.14
N ALA A 5 44.91 -46.72 -9.63
CA ALA A 5 44.58 -47.01 -8.25
C ALA A 5 45.88 -47.22 -7.46
N LEU A 6 45.86 -46.94 -6.16
CA LEU A 6 46.79 -47.50 -5.19
C LEU A 6 46.02 -47.86 -3.91
N THR A 7 45.83 -49.16 -3.73
CA THR A 7 45.45 -49.87 -2.51
C THR A 7 46.71 -50.35 -1.76
N ALA A 8 46.69 -50.27 -0.43
CA ALA A 8 47.37 -51.16 0.51
C ALA A 8 46.64 -51.03 1.87
N CYS A 9 45.82 -51.99 2.33
CA CYS A 9 46.17 -53.13 3.22
C CYS A 9 47.27 -52.77 4.24
N GLY A 10 47.11 -52.88 5.56
CA GLY A 10 46.10 -53.47 6.45
C GLY A 10 46.81 -53.88 7.75
N SER A 11 46.11 -53.91 8.89
CA SER A 11 46.29 -54.91 9.98
C SER A 11 45.54 -54.48 11.25
N ASP A 12 44.73 -55.39 11.76
CA ASP A 12 44.06 -55.37 13.06
C ASP A 12 45.04 -55.37 14.25
N THR A 13 44.73 -54.62 15.30
CA THR A 13 45.08 -54.96 16.70
C THR A 13 44.13 -54.24 17.67
N ASP A 14 43.67 -55.00 18.66
CA ASP A 14 42.70 -54.68 19.71
C ASP A 14 43.10 -53.54 20.66
N GLY A 15 42.11 -52.84 21.23
CA GLY A 15 42.34 -51.93 22.35
C GLY A 15 41.11 -51.12 22.79
N HIS A 16 40.57 -51.46 23.95
CA HIS A 16 39.48 -50.86 24.72
C HIS A 16 39.23 -49.33 24.68
N ALA A 17 37.92 -49.02 24.64
CA ALA A 17 37.15 -48.06 25.45
C ALA A 17 37.54 -46.57 25.49
N SER A 18 36.64 -45.73 25.00
CA SER A 18 36.11 -44.61 25.79
C SER A 18 34.69 -44.29 25.35
N ALA A 19 33.80 -44.24 26.34
CA ALA A 19 32.48 -43.63 26.26
C ALA A 19 32.58 -42.10 26.03
N GLY A 20 31.46 -41.53 25.63
CA GLY A 20 31.24 -40.10 25.36
C GLY A 20 30.16 -39.99 24.29
N ASP A 21 28.91 -40.31 24.64
CA ASP A 21 27.88 -39.28 24.97
C ASP A 21 27.70 -38.37 23.75
N GLY A 22 26.71 -38.63 22.89
CA GLY A 22 25.32 -38.39 23.24
C GLY A 22 24.97 -37.00 22.74
N GLU A 23 24.80 -36.85 21.43
CA GLU A 23 24.07 -35.72 20.86
C GLU A 23 22.59 -35.90 21.22
N ASP A 24 22.29 -35.58 22.48
CA ASP A 24 20.94 -35.38 22.98
C ASP A 24 20.46 -34.04 22.42
N THR A 25 19.91 -34.09 21.21
CA THR A 25 18.99 -33.05 20.75
C THR A 25 17.84 -33.03 21.74
N LEU A 26 17.87 -32.09 22.69
CA LEU A 26 16.78 -31.72 23.58
C LEU A 26 15.54 -31.35 22.74
N ARG A 27 14.82 -32.35 22.24
CA ARG A 27 13.41 -32.23 21.91
C ARG A 27 12.72 -32.23 23.27
N MET A 28 12.28 -31.06 23.73
CA MET A 28 11.34 -31.02 24.85
C MET A 28 10.15 -31.90 24.47
N SER A 29 10.05 -33.07 25.11
CA SER A 29 8.91 -33.95 24.95
C SER A 29 7.73 -33.26 25.63
N VAL A 30 6.81 -32.75 24.82
CA VAL A 30 5.51 -32.28 25.32
C VAL A 30 4.85 -33.45 26.03
N ASP A 31 4.38 -33.23 27.25
CA ASP A 31 3.66 -34.23 28.03
C ASP A 31 2.47 -34.77 27.20
N GLU A 32 2.27 -36.08 27.18
CA GLU A 32 1.13 -36.70 26.49
C GLU A 32 -0.21 -36.22 27.05
N ASN A 33 -0.23 -35.74 28.30
CA ASN A 33 -1.40 -35.22 29.00
C ASN A 33 -1.55 -33.69 28.90
N ALA A 34 -0.66 -32.99 28.19
CA ALA A 34 -0.75 -31.56 28.00
C ALA A 34 -1.95 -31.18 27.11
N PHE A 35 -2.67 -30.12 27.51
CA PHE A 35 -3.79 -29.61 26.71
C PHE A 35 -3.28 -28.95 25.43
N ARG A 36 -3.87 -29.35 24.29
CA ARG A 36 -3.53 -28.82 22.96
C ARG A 36 -4.68 -27.98 22.42
N ALA A 37 -4.33 -26.89 21.77
CA ALA A 37 -5.27 -26.04 21.06
C ALA A 37 -5.96 -26.77 19.89
N GLU A 38 -7.13 -26.25 19.54
CA GLU A 38 -7.75 -26.53 18.24
C GLU A 38 -6.84 -26.00 17.11
N PRO A 39 -6.73 -26.73 15.99
CA PRO A 39 -5.91 -26.27 14.86
C PRO A 39 -6.47 -24.97 14.27
N ASP A 40 -5.57 -24.19 13.69
CA ASP A 40 -5.91 -22.99 12.91
C ASP A 40 -6.59 -21.86 13.71
N ILE A 41 -6.45 -21.86 15.03
CA ILE A 41 -6.88 -20.72 15.86
C ILE A 41 -6.10 -19.47 15.48
N ALA A 42 -6.80 -18.36 15.21
CA ALA A 42 -6.17 -17.08 14.95
C ALA A 42 -7.09 -15.92 15.34
N GLY A 43 -6.49 -14.82 15.79
CA GLY A 43 -7.23 -13.63 16.19
C GLY A 43 -6.32 -12.52 16.71
N VAL A 44 -6.95 -11.45 17.16
CA VAL A 44 -6.28 -10.34 17.83
C VAL A 44 -6.53 -10.46 19.34
N THR A 45 -5.49 -10.24 20.12
CA THR A 45 -5.59 -10.13 21.57
C THR A 45 -5.08 -8.77 22.04
N SER A 46 -5.71 -8.26 23.10
CA SER A 46 -5.23 -7.09 23.85
C SER A 46 -4.40 -7.48 25.07
N MET A 47 -4.26 -8.78 25.33
CA MET A 47 -3.51 -9.30 26.46
C MET A 47 -2.00 -9.24 26.18
N SER A 48 -1.23 -8.96 27.22
CA SER A 48 0.23 -9.02 27.14
C SER A 48 0.70 -10.46 27.03
N LEU A 49 1.58 -10.74 26.07
CA LEU A 49 2.23 -12.03 25.95
C LEU A 49 3.56 -12.02 26.70
N ASN A 50 3.81 -13.04 27.52
CA ASN A 50 5.08 -13.21 28.22
C ASN A 50 6.13 -13.82 27.27
N THR A 51 6.53 -13.07 26.26
CA THR A 51 7.48 -13.51 25.23
C THR A 51 8.42 -12.38 24.84
N ARG A 52 9.50 -12.75 24.14
CA ARG A 52 10.42 -11.81 23.52
C ARG A 52 10.17 -11.79 22.02
N PHE A 53 9.70 -10.65 21.52
CA PHE A 53 9.55 -10.43 20.09
C PHE A 53 10.90 -10.13 19.43
N ASP A 54 11.15 -10.80 18.32
CA ASP A 54 12.21 -10.44 17.39
C ASP A 54 11.76 -9.21 16.61
N LYS A 55 12.58 -8.15 16.68
CA LYS A 55 12.29 -6.89 16.02
C LYS A 55 12.34 -7.06 14.51
N VAL A 56 11.30 -6.58 13.82
CA VAL A 56 11.29 -6.49 12.35
C VAL A 56 11.99 -5.22 11.89
N GLU A 57 12.74 -5.33 10.79
CA GLU A 57 13.45 -4.22 10.18
C GLU A 57 12.46 -3.17 9.64
N ASP A 58 12.68 -1.89 10.00
CA ASP A 58 11.92 -0.78 9.45
C ASP A 58 12.40 -0.49 8.02
N SER A 59 11.57 -0.85 7.05
CA SER A 59 11.86 -0.67 5.62
C SER A 59 10.57 -0.62 4.81
N ASP A 60 10.63 -0.06 3.60
CA ASP A 60 9.49 -0.10 2.68
C ASP A 60 9.04 -1.52 2.33
N ARG A 61 9.91 -2.53 2.48
CA ARG A 61 9.55 -3.94 2.26
C ARG A 61 8.84 -4.59 3.44
N ALA A 62 8.73 -3.91 4.58
CA ALA A 62 8.06 -4.38 5.79
C ALA A 62 6.93 -3.41 6.21
N ARG A 63 6.33 -2.75 5.21
CA ARG A 63 5.33 -1.70 5.35
C ARG A 63 4.20 -1.92 4.36
N VAL A 64 2.97 -1.58 4.75
CA VAL A 64 1.82 -1.43 3.88
C VAL A 64 1.33 0.00 3.97
N LEU A 65 1.16 0.62 2.81
CA LEU A 65 0.64 1.98 2.67
C LEU A 65 -0.71 1.96 1.96
N ALA A 66 -1.72 2.55 2.58
CA ALA A 66 -3.02 2.79 1.97
C ALA A 66 -3.65 4.06 2.56
N PRO A 67 -4.73 4.61 1.98
CA PRO A 67 -5.51 5.65 2.63
C PRO A 67 -5.79 5.34 4.11
N GLY A 68 -5.30 6.21 5.00
CA GLY A 68 -5.45 6.06 6.46
C GLY A 68 -4.59 4.96 7.10
N VAL A 69 -3.68 4.32 6.36
CA VAL A 69 -2.88 3.17 6.82
C VAL A 69 -1.39 3.35 6.50
N ASP A 70 -0.56 3.47 7.54
CA ASP A 70 0.87 3.16 7.55
C ASP A 70 1.11 1.95 8.46
N LEU A 71 0.86 0.75 7.93
CA LEU A 71 0.91 -0.49 8.68
C LEU A 71 2.31 -1.11 8.62
N ARG A 72 2.82 -1.48 9.78
CA ARG A 72 4.06 -2.24 9.98
C ARG A 72 3.83 -3.38 10.95
N ILE A 73 4.52 -4.50 10.74
CA ILE A 73 4.75 -5.49 11.79
C ILE A 73 6.02 -5.06 12.53
N THR A 74 5.93 -4.89 13.85
CA THR A 74 7.02 -4.37 14.67
C THR A 74 7.81 -5.47 15.38
N GLY A 75 7.15 -6.61 15.63
CA GLY A 75 7.73 -7.74 16.33
C GLY A 75 7.08 -9.05 15.92
N VAL A 76 7.87 -10.12 15.83
CA VAL A 76 7.38 -11.48 15.61
C VAL A 76 7.98 -12.40 16.67
N ALA A 77 7.18 -13.31 17.21
CA ALA A 77 7.63 -14.35 18.13
C ALA A 77 6.99 -15.68 17.74
N ARG A 78 7.78 -16.75 17.77
CA ARG A 78 7.25 -18.12 17.77
C ARG A 78 7.13 -18.57 19.22
N LEU A 79 5.97 -19.07 19.59
CA LEU A 79 5.66 -19.49 20.96
C LEU A 79 5.53 -21.00 21.03
N ASP A 80 6.07 -21.57 22.11
CA ASP A 80 5.92 -22.99 22.41
C ASP A 80 4.58 -23.28 23.08
N THR A 81 4.05 -22.32 23.84
CA THR A 81 2.75 -22.37 24.53
C THR A 81 2.06 -21.00 24.54
N LEU A 82 0.76 -20.98 24.83
CA LEU A 82 -0.03 -19.79 25.13
C LEU A 82 -0.63 -19.90 26.53
N ASP A 83 -0.72 -18.79 27.25
CA ASP A 83 -1.53 -18.73 28.46
C ASP A 83 -3.00 -19.06 28.13
N VAL A 84 -3.66 -19.84 28.99
CA VAL A 84 -5.05 -20.28 28.77
C VAL A 84 -6.03 -19.11 28.58
N ASP A 85 -5.78 -17.98 29.26
CA ASP A 85 -6.61 -16.79 29.14
C ASP A 85 -6.48 -16.14 27.75
N VAL A 86 -5.26 -16.13 27.18
CA VAL A 86 -5.03 -15.66 25.81
C VAL A 86 -5.70 -16.59 24.81
N TYR A 87 -5.58 -17.90 25.00
CA TYR A 87 -6.25 -18.88 24.15
C TYR A 87 -7.79 -18.71 24.17
N ALA A 88 -8.36 -18.42 25.35
CA ALA A 88 -9.78 -18.13 25.49
C ALA A 88 -10.19 -16.80 24.84
N ASP A 89 -9.36 -15.75 24.93
CA ASP A 89 -9.58 -14.46 24.25
C ASP A 89 -9.64 -14.61 22.72
N LEU A 90 -8.85 -15.54 22.17
CA LEU A 90 -8.88 -15.92 20.75
C LEU A 90 -10.09 -16.80 20.37
N GLY A 91 -11.02 -17.06 21.29
CA GLY A 91 -12.22 -17.89 21.08
C GLY A 91 -11.99 -19.39 21.30
N GLY A 92 -10.80 -19.79 21.75
CA GLY A 92 -10.47 -21.15 22.10
C GLY A 92 -11.23 -21.64 23.33
N ASN A 93 -11.56 -22.92 23.37
CA ASN A 93 -12.21 -23.53 24.53
C ASN A 93 -11.25 -24.51 25.20
N ALA A 94 -10.81 -24.19 26.42
CA ALA A 94 -10.03 -25.09 27.27
C ALA A 94 -10.88 -25.54 28.48
N PRO A 95 -10.81 -26.82 28.89
CA PRO A 95 -11.38 -27.25 30.16
C PRO A 95 -10.64 -26.60 31.33
N SER A 96 -11.28 -26.48 32.49
CA SER A 96 -10.64 -25.86 33.66
C SER A 96 -9.51 -26.69 34.28
N VAL A 97 -9.46 -27.99 33.98
CA VAL A 97 -8.44 -28.94 34.46
C VAL A 97 -8.07 -29.94 33.37
N ASN A 98 -6.84 -30.47 33.43
CA ASN A 98 -6.36 -31.54 32.55
C ASN A 98 -6.91 -32.92 32.97
N ASP A 99 -6.50 -33.97 32.25
CA ASP A 99 -6.93 -35.35 32.52
C ASP A 99 -6.47 -35.89 33.89
N GLU A 100 -5.49 -35.23 34.52
CA GLU A 100 -4.99 -35.54 35.86
C GLU A 100 -5.70 -34.72 36.97
N GLY A 101 -6.59 -33.80 36.59
CA GLY A 101 -7.32 -32.92 37.50
C GLY A 101 -6.54 -31.69 37.96
N GLU A 102 -5.41 -31.38 37.33
CA GLU A 102 -4.63 -30.17 37.60
C GLU A 102 -5.12 -28.99 36.74
N PRO A 103 -5.08 -27.74 37.24
CA PRO A 103 -5.46 -26.57 36.45
C PRO A 103 -4.62 -26.44 35.17
N ILE A 104 -5.29 -26.14 34.05
CA ILE A 104 -4.60 -25.83 32.80
C ILE A 104 -4.24 -24.34 32.82
N GLU A 105 -2.94 -24.04 32.93
CA GLU A 105 -2.42 -22.67 32.86
C GLU A 105 -1.88 -22.35 31.46
N GLU A 106 -1.33 -23.35 30.77
CA GLU A 106 -0.74 -23.21 29.44
C GLU A 106 -1.37 -24.16 28.42
N VAL A 107 -1.49 -23.69 27.19
CA VAL A 107 -2.02 -24.40 26.02
C VAL A 107 -0.90 -24.63 25.02
N TYR A 108 -0.70 -25.87 24.59
CA TYR A 108 0.27 -26.22 23.55
C TYR A 108 -0.36 -26.12 22.15
N PRO A 109 0.43 -25.87 21.09
CA PRO A 109 -0.09 -25.89 19.75
C PRO A 109 -0.61 -27.27 19.36
N ALA A 110 -1.53 -27.29 18.40
CA ALA A 110 -2.01 -28.51 17.76
C ALA A 110 -0.82 -29.30 17.17
N GLU A 111 -1.00 -30.61 16.97
CA GLU A 111 0.06 -31.46 16.44
C GLU A 111 0.53 -30.96 15.06
N GLY A 112 1.85 -30.77 14.92
CA GLY A 112 2.47 -30.23 13.69
C GLY A 112 2.34 -28.72 13.50
N GLN A 113 1.67 -28.00 14.42
CA GLN A 113 1.55 -26.55 14.40
C GLN A 113 2.48 -25.88 15.41
N ALA A 114 2.62 -24.56 15.28
CA ALA A 114 3.28 -23.67 16.20
C ALA A 114 2.44 -22.39 16.32
N PHE A 115 2.49 -21.75 17.48
CA PHE A 115 1.89 -20.43 17.65
C PHE A 115 2.87 -19.36 17.18
N PHE A 116 2.34 -18.39 16.46
CA PHE A 116 3.03 -17.18 16.04
C PHE A 116 2.30 -15.98 16.62
N ALA A 117 3.03 -15.14 17.34
CA ALA A 117 2.55 -13.87 17.85
C ALA A 117 3.22 -12.72 17.11
N VAL A 118 2.44 -11.71 16.75
CA VAL A 118 2.85 -10.63 15.87
C VAL A 118 2.35 -9.31 16.43
N GLU A 119 3.26 -8.42 16.78
CA GLU A 119 2.93 -7.04 17.13
C GLU A 119 2.80 -6.21 15.84
N TYR A 120 1.71 -5.46 15.72
CA TYR A 120 1.50 -4.57 14.58
C TYR A 120 1.22 -3.14 15.01
N SER A 121 1.49 -2.23 14.08
CA SER A 121 1.32 -0.81 14.24
C SER A 121 0.88 -0.18 12.94
N SER A 122 -0.30 0.45 12.94
CA SER A 122 -0.76 1.33 11.85
C SER A 122 -0.87 2.77 12.33
N ASP A 123 -0.20 3.68 11.64
CA ASP A 123 -0.35 5.13 11.86
C ASP A 123 -1.09 5.79 10.71
N ASP A 124 -1.55 7.03 10.93
CA ASP A 124 -1.98 7.89 9.83
C ASP A 124 -0.76 8.22 8.97
N PRO A 125 -0.74 7.84 7.69
CA PRO A 125 0.43 7.97 6.84
C PRO A 125 0.69 9.44 6.43
N GLN A 126 -0.18 10.39 6.79
CA GLN A 126 -0.10 11.84 6.52
C GLN A 126 0.00 12.25 5.04
N TRP A 127 0.05 11.31 4.09
CA TRP A 127 -0.18 11.64 2.68
C TRP A 127 -1.68 11.82 2.47
N GLU A 128 -2.06 12.84 1.69
CA GLU A 128 -3.44 13.29 1.57
C GLU A 128 -4.11 12.72 0.31
N PRO A 129 -4.81 11.56 0.38
CA PRO A 129 -5.78 11.21 -0.65
C PRO A 129 -6.84 12.32 -0.73
N ARG A 130 -7.36 12.59 -1.93
CA ARG A 130 -8.31 13.70 -2.17
C ARG A 130 -9.67 13.16 -2.61
N GLY A 131 -10.72 13.74 -2.04
CA GLY A 131 -12.13 13.38 -2.28
C GLY A 131 -12.72 12.43 -1.23
N ASP A 132 -13.63 11.56 -1.66
CA ASP A 132 -14.30 10.58 -0.79
C ASP A 132 -13.37 9.38 -0.51
N ILE A 133 -12.54 9.52 0.52
CA ILE A 133 -11.51 8.53 0.89
C ILE A 133 -12.17 7.21 1.35
N PRO A 134 -11.82 6.05 0.74
CA PRO A 134 -12.37 4.76 1.11
C PRO A 134 -11.77 4.26 2.42
N ASP A 135 -12.56 3.49 3.17
CA ASP A 135 -12.05 2.75 4.31
C ASP A 135 -11.09 1.63 3.88
N SER A 136 -10.11 1.37 4.73
CA SER A 136 -9.22 0.23 4.64
C SER A 136 -9.55 -0.77 5.75
N VAL A 137 -9.60 -2.05 5.40
CA VAL A 137 -9.85 -3.15 6.34
C VAL A 137 -8.63 -4.04 6.39
N ALA A 138 -8.14 -4.33 7.58
CA ALA A 138 -7.03 -5.25 7.81
C ALA A 138 -7.55 -6.57 8.40
N SER A 139 -7.20 -7.69 7.78
CA SER A 139 -7.63 -9.02 8.16
C SER A 139 -6.47 -10.01 8.22
N VAL A 140 -6.57 -10.98 9.12
CA VAL A 140 -5.70 -12.16 9.13
C VAL A 140 -6.20 -13.15 8.09
N VAL A 141 -5.36 -13.43 7.10
CA VAL A 141 -5.62 -14.41 6.05
C VAL A 141 -4.69 -15.59 6.22
N ILE A 142 -5.25 -16.80 6.34
CA ILE A 142 -4.50 -18.06 6.46
C ILE A 142 -4.85 -18.96 5.28
N ASN A 143 -3.84 -19.34 4.50
CA ASN A 143 -3.97 -20.15 3.29
C ASN A 143 -5.06 -19.62 2.33
N GLY A 144 -5.19 -18.30 2.22
CA GLY A 144 -6.16 -17.62 1.35
C GLY A 144 -7.58 -17.52 1.91
N ASN A 145 -7.81 -17.84 3.19
CA ASN A 145 -9.11 -17.67 3.84
C ASN A 145 -9.03 -16.55 4.89
N ASP A 146 -9.98 -15.62 4.87
CA ASP A 146 -10.16 -14.63 5.93
C ASP A 146 -10.59 -15.33 7.23
N VAL A 147 -9.77 -15.20 8.27
CA VAL A 147 -10.00 -15.85 9.57
C VAL A 147 -10.50 -14.86 10.62
N ALA A 148 -9.93 -13.66 10.64
CA ALA A 148 -10.28 -12.63 11.61
C ALA A 148 -10.04 -11.23 11.05
N GLU A 149 -11.00 -10.32 11.25
CA GLU A 149 -10.78 -8.89 11.06
C GLU A 149 -9.93 -8.35 12.23
N VAL A 150 -8.93 -7.53 11.91
CA VAL A 150 -8.00 -6.94 12.87
C VAL A 150 -8.39 -5.51 13.19
N PHE A 151 -8.64 -4.69 12.17
CA PHE A 151 -9.13 -3.33 12.32
C PHE A 151 -9.73 -2.80 11.03
N SER A 152 -10.51 -1.72 11.16
CA SER A 152 -10.99 -0.90 10.05
C SER A 152 -10.62 0.57 10.29
N THR A 153 -10.27 1.31 9.23
CA THR A 153 -10.04 2.77 9.34
C THR A 153 -11.32 3.54 9.64
N ALA A 154 -12.50 2.93 9.43
CA ALA A 154 -13.78 3.49 9.86
C ALA A 154 -13.82 3.73 11.39
N ASP A 155 -13.09 2.91 12.16
CA ASP A 155 -12.99 3.01 13.62
C ASP A 155 -11.82 3.91 14.08
N GLY A 156 -10.97 4.35 13.15
CA GLY A 156 -9.81 5.21 13.39
C GLY A 156 -8.56 4.78 12.64
N THR A 157 -7.66 5.73 12.37
CA THR A 157 -6.44 5.52 11.56
C THR A 157 -5.23 5.04 12.38
N MET A 158 -5.26 5.21 13.71
CA MET A 158 -4.19 4.76 14.60
C MET A 158 -4.58 3.44 15.26
N GLN A 159 -3.87 2.37 14.92
CA GLN A 159 -4.18 1.02 15.39
C GLN A 159 -2.90 0.34 15.90
N ARG A 160 -3.03 -0.40 17.01
CA ARG A 160 -1.95 -1.17 17.65
C ARG A 160 -2.55 -2.43 18.23
N GLY A 161 -1.82 -3.54 18.16
CA GLY A 161 -2.27 -4.77 18.80
C GLY A 161 -1.32 -5.93 18.56
N THR A 162 -1.74 -7.09 19.05
CA THR A 162 -1.03 -8.35 18.88
C THR A 162 -1.94 -9.36 18.22
N ILE A 163 -1.50 -9.89 17.07
CA ILE A 163 -2.14 -11.01 16.38
C ILE A 163 -1.50 -12.29 16.88
N VAL A 164 -2.31 -13.30 17.16
CA VAL A 164 -1.83 -14.66 17.45
C VAL A 164 -2.45 -15.61 16.44
N ALA A 165 -1.65 -16.49 15.85
CA ALA A 165 -2.10 -17.48 14.89
C ALA A 165 -1.40 -18.83 15.12
N SER A 166 -2.15 -19.92 15.03
CA SER A 166 -1.63 -21.29 14.99
C SER A 166 -1.46 -21.73 13.55
N LEU A 167 -0.23 -22.09 13.18
CA LEU A 167 0.15 -22.40 11.80
C LEU A 167 1.06 -23.63 11.76
N PRO A 168 1.11 -24.38 10.65
CA PRO A 168 2.13 -25.42 10.47
C PRO A 168 3.53 -24.87 10.75
N ALA A 169 4.36 -25.63 11.48
CA ALA A 169 5.66 -25.17 11.95
C ALA A 169 6.63 -24.74 10.83
N ASP A 170 6.47 -25.33 9.64
CA ASP A 170 7.29 -25.11 8.44
C ASP A 170 6.56 -24.25 7.38
N SER A 171 5.60 -23.43 7.81
CA SER A 171 4.82 -22.55 6.94
C SER A 171 5.70 -21.59 6.14
N ALA A 172 5.34 -21.39 4.87
CA ALA A 172 5.96 -20.38 4.01
C ALA A 172 5.49 -18.96 4.41
N PRO A 173 6.25 -17.89 4.11
CA PRO A 173 5.89 -16.51 4.47
C PRO A 173 4.51 -16.03 4.00
N ASP A 174 3.99 -16.58 2.91
CA ASP A 174 2.70 -16.25 2.31
C ASP A 174 1.54 -17.13 2.83
N ALA A 175 1.81 -18.12 3.69
CA ALA A 175 0.79 -19.00 4.25
C ALA A 175 -0.11 -18.27 5.26
N ALA A 176 0.41 -17.24 5.92
CA ALA A 176 -0.35 -16.43 6.87
C ALA A 176 0.09 -14.97 6.78
N VAL A 177 -0.87 -14.09 6.50
CA VAL A 177 -0.62 -12.68 6.24
C VAL A 177 -1.60 -11.79 6.98
N LEU A 178 -1.14 -10.61 7.34
CA LEU A 178 -2.01 -9.47 7.62
C LEU A 178 -2.26 -8.76 6.29
N GLU A 179 -3.45 -8.93 5.74
CA GLU A 179 -3.88 -8.35 4.47
C GLU A 179 -4.70 -7.09 4.70
N VAL A 180 -4.40 -6.04 3.95
CA VAL A 180 -5.15 -4.78 3.92
C VAL A 180 -5.85 -4.68 2.58
N GLU A 181 -7.18 -4.59 2.62
CA GLU A 181 -8.00 -4.25 1.47
C GLU A 181 -8.35 -2.75 1.50
N THR A 182 -8.13 -2.06 0.39
CA THR A 182 -8.61 -0.69 0.19
C THR A 182 -9.14 -0.51 -1.23
N ALA A 183 -10.43 -0.22 -1.36
CA ALA A 183 -11.11 -0.05 -2.66
C ALA A 183 -10.84 -1.21 -3.64
N GLY A 184 -10.92 -2.46 -3.15
CA GLY A 184 -10.73 -3.67 -3.95
C GLY A 184 -9.29 -3.95 -4.39
N LYS A 185 -8.30 -3.33 -3.74
CA LYS A 185 -6.87 -3.63 -3.90
C LYS A 185 -6.29 -4.18 -2.61
N PHE A 186 -5.40 -5.16 -2.74
CA PHE A 186 -4.87 -5.91 -1.61
C PHE A 186 -3.36 -5.70 -1.47
N GLN A 187 -2.91 -5.61 -0.23
CA GLN A 187 -1.50 -5.65 0.15
C GLN A 187 -1.33 -6.45 1.43
N SER A 188 -0.30 -7.28 1.52
CA SER A 188 -0.22 -8.26 2.60
C SER A 188 1.18 -8.34 3.20
N LEU A 189 1.27 -8.28 4.53
CA LEU A 189 2.49 -8.50 5.31
C LEU A 189 2.50 -9.92 5.89
N SER A 190 3.60 -10.63 5.77
CA SER A 190 3.77 -11.95 6.38
C SER A 190 3.74 -11.87 7.90
N LEU A 191 2.88 -12.68 8.54
CA LEU A 191 2.89 -12.85 9.99
C LEU A 191 4.14 -13.57 10.52
N LEU A 192 4.88 -14.25 9.63
CA LEU A 192 6.06 -15.04 10.02
C LEU A 192 7.35 -14.22 10.07
N ASN A 193 7.45 -13.16 9.28
CA ASN A 193 8.69 -12.37 9.18
C ASN A 193 8.48 -10.86 9.01
N GLY A 194 7.23 -10.38 8.97
CA GLY A 194 6.89 -8.97 8.87
C GLY A 194 7.04 -8.35 7.47
N LYS A 195 7.50 -9.09 6.46
CA LYS A 195 7.77 -8.56 5.12
C LYS A 195 6.53 -8.60 4.24
N ARG A 196 6.39 -7.61 3.36
CA ARG A 196 5.38 -7.59 2.30
C ARG A 196 5.61 -8.76 1.36
N VAL A 197 4.55 -9.55 1.17
CA VAL A 197 4.56 -10.71 0.26
C VAL A 197 3.77 -10.44 -1.01
N ASN A 198 2.76 -9.55 -0.96
CA ASN A 198 1.95 -9.16 -2.10
C ASN A 198 1.57 -7.68 -2.03
N SER A 199 1.39 -7.05 -3.20
CA SER A 199 0.84 -5.69 -3.35
C SER A 199 0.28 -5.49 -4.75
N ASP A 200 -1.00 -5.14 -4.85
CA ASP A 200 -1.60 -4.70 -6.11
C ASP A 200 -1.18 -3.28 -6.51
N VAL A 201 -0.64 -2.51 -5.56
CA VAL A 201 -0.36 -1.07 -5.70
C VAL A 201 1.09 -0.73 -5.35
N GLU A 202 2.03 -1.60 -5.74
CA GLU A 202 3.46 -1.47 -5.42
C GLU A 202 4.09 -0.11 -5.81
N HIS A 203 3.51 0.60 -6.77
CA HIS A 203 3.94 1.93 -7.18
C HIS A 203 3.77 3.01 -6.10
N ILE A 204 2.98 2.75 -5.05
CA ILE A 204 2.72 3.70 -3.96
C ILE A 204 4.00 4.12 -3.23
N TYR A 205 4.95 3.19 -3.02
CA TYR A 205 6.21 3.43 -2.31
C TYR A 205 7.18 4.34 -3.09
N ASP A 206 6.94 4.52 -4.39
CA ASP A 206 7.69 5.47 -5.20
C ASP A 206 7.12 6.89 -5.09
N VAL A 207 5.86 7.06 -4.67
CA VAL A 207 5.05 8.25 -4.92
C VAL A 207 4.62 9.00 -3.66
N VAL A 208 4.31 8.33 -2.55
CA VAL A 208 3.64 8.97 -1.38
C VAL A 208 4.37 10.16 -0.78
N ASP A 209 5.70 10.20 -0.88
CA ASP A 209 6.50 11.31 -0.34
C ASP A 209 6.78 12.40 -1.38
N ARG A 210 6.21 12.27 -2.59
CA ARG A 210 6.50 13.21 -3.68
C ARG A 210 5.74 14.51 -3.54
N ARG A 211 6.44 15.60 -3.80
CA ARG A 211 5.91 16.95 -3.91
C ARG A 211 6.08 17.44 -5.33
N VAL A 212 5.11 18.24 -5.77
CA VAL A 212 5.16 18.92 -7.07
C VAL A 212 5.48 20.38 -6.81
N GLU A 213 6.47 20.89 -7.52
CA GLU A 213 6.88 22.29 -7.47
C GLU A 213 6.71 22.90 -8.87
N ILE A 214 6.06 24.06 -8.93
CA ILE A 214 5.96 24.86 -10.15
C ILE A 214 7.22 25.72 -10.22
N GLY A 215 8.12 25.40 -11.16
CA GLY A 215 9.37 26.13 -11.33
C GLY A 215 9.18 27.45 -12.07
N LYS A 216 8.53 27.40 -13.24
CA LYS A 216 8.18 28.56 -14.06
C LYS A 216 6.81 28.33 -14.66
N ALA A 217 5.88 29.26 -14.48
CA ALA A 217 4.60 29.28 -15.18
C ALA A 217 4.50 30.57 -16.00
N GLU A 218 4.08 30.45 -17.26
CA GLU A 218 3.79 31.59 -18.11
C GLU A 218 2.36 32.07 -17.86
N GLU A 219 2.21 33.38 -17.65
CA GLU A 219 0.91 34.03 -17.58
C GLU A 219 0.44 34.38 -19.00
N PHE A 220 -0.84 34.14 -19.26
CA PHE A 220 -1.51 34.52 -20.50
C PHE A 220 -2.50 35.65 -20.23
N GLU A 221 -2.50 36.68 -21.08
CA GLU A 221 -3.58 37.66 -21.15
C GLU A 221 -3.68 38.23 -22.56
N GLU A 222 -4.86 38.12 -23.17
CA GLU A 222 -5.16 38.64 -24.50
C GLU A 222 -6.59 39.19 -24.57
N THR A 223 -6.86 39.97 -25.62
CA THR A 223 -8.21 40.52 -25.85
C THR A 223 -8.78 40.07 -27.20
N PHE A 224 -10.10 39.95 -27.27
CA PHE A 224 -10.81 39.60 -28.49
C PHE A 224 -12.13 40.35 -28.61
N THR A 225 -12.78 40.22 -29.78
CA THR A 225 -14.11 40.81 -29.99
C THR A 225 -15.17 39.77 -29.70
N GLY A 226 -15.98 40.00 -28.66
CA GLY A 226 -17.06 39.11 -28.25
C GLY A 226 -18.29 39.18 -29.17
N TRP A 227 -19.28 38.33 -28.90
CA TRP A 227 -20.48 38.19 -29.75
C TRP A 227 -21.32 39.48 -29.82
N ALA A 228 -21.32 40.28 -28.75
CA ALA A 228 -21.99 41.58 -28.69
C ALA A 228 -21.20 42.71 -29.38
N GLY A 229 -20.03 42.41 -29.96
CA GLY A 229 -19.13 43.37 -30.61
C GLY A 229 -18.26 44.18 -29.65
N GLY A 230 -18.33 43.91 -28.34
CA GLY A 230 -17.46 44.49 -27.32
C GLY A 230 -16.06 43.85 -27.29
N THR A 231 -15.13 44.49 -26.61
CA THR A 231 -13.82 43.91 -26.29
C THR A 231 -13.95 43.04 -25.04
N GLU A 232 -13.54 41.78 -25.17
CA GLU A 232 -13.50 40.77 -24.11
C GLU A 232 -12.06 40.41 -23.78
N ARG A 233 -11.84 39.79 -22.61
CA ARG A 233 -10.52 39.37 -22.12
C ARG A 233 -10.49 37.85 -21.94
N ILE A 234 -9.37 37.24 -22.28
CA ILE A 234 -9.00 35.88 -21.91
C ILE A 234 -7.66 35.94 -21.17
N ALA A 235 -7.55 35.24 -20.05
CA ALA A 235 -6.36 35.26 -19.22
C ALA A 235 -6.30 34.02 -18.33
N GLY A 236 -5.10 33.61 -17.96
CA GLY A 236 -4.91 32.56 -16.97
C GLY A 236 -3.49 32.02 -16.89
N SER A 237 -3.27 31.11 -15.95
CA SER A 237 -1.97 30.49 -15.70
C SER A 237 -2.12 29.20 -14.89
N VAL A 238 -1.09 28.35 -14.90
CA VAL A 238 -1.00 27.20 -13.99
C VAL A 238 -0.59 27.71 -12.62
N VAL A 239 -1.39 27.44 -11.59
CA VAL A 239 -1.22 28.04 -10.24
C VAL A 239 -0.91 27.02 -9.15
N ASP A 240 -1.35 25.77 -9.30
CA ASP A 240 -1.04 24.69 -8.36
C ASP A 240 -0.97 23.34 -9.08
N ALA A 241 -0.30 22.37 -8.45
CA ALA A 241 -0.29 20.98 -8.88
C ALA A 241 0.07 20.05 -7.73
N PHE A 242 -0.47 18.83 -7.73
CA PHE A 242 -0.10 17.79 -6.79
C PHE A 242 -0.08 16.40 -7.42
N ALA A 243 0.70 15.49 -6.84
CA ALA A 243 0.76 14.10 -7.24
C ALA A 243 0.20 13.21 -6.12
N THR A 244 -0.58 12.21 -6.48
CA THR A 244 -1.15 11.25 -5.53
C THR A 244 -1.32 9.87 -6.18
N PRO A 245 -1.07 8.77 -5.44
CA PRO A 245 -1.34 7.41 -5.93
C PRO A 245 -2.84 7.07 -5.94
N TRP A 246 -3.66 7.79 -5.18
CA TRP A 246 -5.11 7.59 -5.10
C TRP A 246 -5.87 8.90 -5.24
N LEU A 247 -6.88 8.93 -6.11
CA LEU A 247 -7.72 10.10 -6.34
C LEU A 247 -9.18 9.67 -6.58
N ASP A 248 -10.10 10.28 -5.85
CA ASP A 248 -11.52 10.00 -5.98
C ASP A 248 -12.09 10.42 -7.34
N ARG A 249 -13.18 9.77 -7.76
CA ARG A 249 -13.91 10.13 -8.99
C ARG A 249 -14.49 11.53 -8.95
N GLY A 250 -14.95 12.01 -7.80
CA GLY A 250 -15.43 13.39 -7.64
C GLY A 250 -14.35 14.44 -7.87
N ASN A 251 -13.07 14.05 -7.91
CA ASN A 251 -11.93 14.93 -8.15
C ASN A 251 -11.21 14.58 -9.47
N GLY A 252 -11.89 13.89 -10.40
CA GLY A 252 -11.34 13.53 -11.71
C GLY A 252 -10.50 12.25 -11.74
N GLY A 253 -10.37 11.52 -10.62
CA GLY A 253 -9.70 10.22 -10.56
C GLY A 253 -10.61 9.02 -10.80
N ASP A 254 -10.11 7.82 -10.53
CA ASP A 254 -10.89 6.57 -10.54
C ASP A 254 -10.41 5.61 -9.44
N GLY A 255 -10.04 6.15 -8.28
CA GLY A 255 -9.45 5.42 -7.16
C GLY A 255 -7.93 5.29 -7.31
N TRP A 256 -7.41 4.07 -7.27
CA TRP A 256 -5.98 3.81 -7.42
C TRP A 256 -5.48 4.12 -8.83
N ALA A 257 -4.30 4.74 -8.94
CA ALA A 257 -3.64 4.91 -10.22
C ALA A 257 -3.31 3.53 -10.84
N GLY A 258 -3.24 3.48 -12.17
CA GLY A 258 -2.87 2.26 -12.88
C GLY A 258 -1.47 1.75 -12.50
N PRO A 259 -1.16 0.45 -12.74
CA PRO A 259 0.14 -0.12 -12.38
C PRO A 259 1.33 0.71 -12.89
N GLY A 260 2.22 1.10 -11.98
CA GLY A 260 3.43 1.89 -12.30
C GLY A 260 3.16 3.37 -12.60
N LYS A 261 1.98 3.89 -12.26
CA LYS A 261 1.59 5.28 -12.50
C LYS A 261 1.26 6.01 -11.20
N THR A 262 1.10 7.33 -11.31
CA THR A 262 0.53 8.22 -10.30
C THR A 262 -0.43 9.18 -10.98
N TYR A 263 -1.39 9.71 -10.24
CA TYR A 263 -2.10 10.91 -10.68
C TYR A 263 -1.18 12.13 -10.54
N LEU A 264 -1.30 13.04 -11.48
CA LEU A 264 -0.86 14.43 -11.41
C LEU A 264 -2.10 15.29 -11.68
N SER A 265 -2.52 16.06 -10.69
CA SER A 265 -3.59 17.04 -10.81
C SER A 265 -2.97 18.42 -10.99
N VAL A 266 -3.47 19.19 -11.96
CA VAL A 266 -2.97 20.53 -12.30
C VAL A 266 -4.13 21.52 -12.24
N GLU A 267 -3.95 22.57 -11.43
CA GLU A 267 -4.88 23.68 -11.32
C GLU A 267 -4.49 24.80 -12.28
N VAL A 268 -5.43 25.21 -13.12
CA VAL A 268 -5.29 26.33 -14.05
C VAL A 268 -6.28 27.41 -13.62
N ASP A 269 -5.77 28.53 -13.11
CA ASP A 269 -6.60 29.71 -12.87
C ASP A 269 -6.91 30.35 -14.24
N TRP A 270 -8.17 30.32 -14.63
CA TRP A 270 -8.63 30.76 -15.95
C TRP A 270 -9.82 31.69 -15.82
N VAL A 271 -9.82 32.81 -16.56
CA VAL A 271 -10.88 33.80 -16.47
C VAL A 271 -12.17 33.29 -17.10
N ASP A 272 -13.30 33.50 -16.41
CA ASP A 272 -14.63 33.30 -16.99
C ASP A 272 -14.87 34.24 -18.19
N ILE A 273 -15.30 33.68 -19.32
CA ILE A 273 -15.50 34.42 -20.57
C ILE A 273 -16.99 34.52 -20.91
N SER A 274 -17.63 35.63 -20.52
CA SER A 274 -19.06 35.83 -20.79
C SER A 274 -19.41 36.28 -22.23
N GLY A 275 -18.42 36.78 -22.98
CA GLY A 275 -18.60 37.30 -24.33
C GLY A 275 -18.28 36.31 -25.46
N ALA A 276 -18.06 35.04 -25.14
CA ALA A 276 -17.86 33.95 -26.08
C ALA A 276 -19.08 33.01 -26.14
N ASP A 277 -19.17 32.21 -27.21
CA ASP A 277 -20.12 31.09 -27.27
C ASP A 277 -19.52 29.84 -26.61
N ASP A 278 -18.25 29.55 -26.92
CA ASP A 278 -17.51 28.44 -26.33
C ASP A 278 -16.07 28.88 -25.99
N ASP A 279 -15.60 28.57 -24.78
CA ASP A 279 -14.17 28.50 -24.48
C ASP A 279 -13.68 27.08 -24.80
N GLU A 280 -12.90 26.95 -25.88
CA GLU A 280 -12.35 25.68 -26.37
C GLU A 280 -10.87 25.54 -25.98
N SER A 281 -10.42 26.26 -24.94
CA SER A 281 -9.04 26.15 -24.45
C SER A 281 -8.77 24.75 -23.91
N THR A 282 -7.55 24.24 -24.16
CA THR A 282 -7.18 22.86 -23.81
C THR A 282 -5.87 22.82 -23.03
N VAL A 283 -5.66 21.76 -22.26
CA VAL A 283 -4.44 21.51 -21.50
C VAL A 283 -3.93 20.11 -21.75
N HIS A 284 -2.61 19.97 -21.86
CA HIS A 284 -1.94 18.67 -21.93
C HIS A 284 -0.57 18.72 -21.27
N LEU A 285 0.03 17.55 -21.05
CA LEU A 285 1.40 17.43 -20.56
C LEU A 285 2.36 17.00 -21.68
N GLU A 286 3.56 17.58 -21.68
CA GLU A 286 4.74 17.05 -22.37
C GLU A 286 5.67 16.44 -21.31
N LEU A 287 5.97 15.14 -21.43
CA LEU A 287 6.88 14.42 -20.53
C LEU A 287 8.33 14.49 -21.05
N ASP A 288 9.32 14.25 -20.17
CA ASP A 288 10.75 14.20 -20.52
C ASP A 288 11.11 13.24 -21.66
N ASN A 289 10.31 12.18 -21.84
CA ASN A 289 10.49 11.21 -22.91
C ASN A 289 9.89 11.69 -24.26
N GLY A 290 9.42 12.93 -24.35
CA GLY A 290 8.80 13.54 -25.52
C GLY A 290 7.35 13.10 -25.76
N LYS A 291 6.74 12.33 -24.86
CA LYS A 291 5.35 11.90 -24.98
C LYS A 291 4.40 13.00 -24.52
N THR A 292 3.34 13.20 -25.29
CA THR A 292 2.19 14.02 -24.89
C THR A 292 1.15 13.18 -24.13
N VAL A 293 0.61 13.71 -23.04
CA VAL A 293 -0.46 13.09 -22.25
C VAL A 293 -1.64 14.04 -22.17
N GLN A 294 -2.82 13.55 -22.54
CA GLN A 294 -4.10 14.27 -22.39
C GLN A 294 -4.67 14.00 -21.00
N PRO A 295 -5.50 14.91 -20.45
CA PRO A 295 -6.16 14.67 -19.18
C PRO A 295 -7.10 13.46 -19.30
N ASP A 296 -7.21 12.69 -18.21
CA ASP A 296 -8.12 11.54 -18.10
C ASP A 296 -9.56 12.03 -17.87
N ASN A 297 -9.74 13.22 -17.29
CA ASN A 297 -11.01 13.92 -17.16
C ASN A 297 -11.20 14.98 -18.24
N ASP A 298 -12.44 15.46 -18.39
CA ASP A 298 -12.73 16.72 -19.07
C ASP A 298 -12.74 17.82 -18.01
N PRO A 299 -11.72 18.71 -17.96
CA PRO A 299 -11.67 19.79 -16.97
C PRO A 299 -12.58 20.97 -17.35
N SER A 300 -13.33 20.89 -18.46
CA SER A 300 -14.22 21.96 -18.89
C SER A 300 -15.66 21.76 -18.42
N SER A 301 -16.36 22.87 -18.26
CA SER A 301 -17.82 22.89 -18.13
C SER A 301 -18.46 23.35 -19.44
N LEU A 302 -19.79 23.46 -19.46
CA LEU A 302 -20.51 24.00 -20.62
C LEU A 302 -20.14 25.46 -20.96
N VAL A 303 -19.50 26.18 -20.03
CA VAL A 303 -19.28 27.63 -20.15
C VAL A 303 -17.82 28.02 -19.97
N ASN A 304 -17.05 27.28 -19.16
CA ASN A 304 -15.68 27.62 -18.81
C ASN A 304 -14.71 26.49 -19.16
N ALA A 305 -13.58 26.83 -19.77
CA ALA A 305 -12.43 25.93 -19.81
C ALA A 305 -11.75 25.93 -18.44
N PHE A 306 -11.49 24.75 -17.88
CA PHE A 306 -10.81 24.57 -16.58
C PHE A 306 -11.66 24.96 -15.35
N ASP A 307 -12.93 24.53 -15.34
CA ASP A 307 -13.81 24.62 -14.15
C ASP A 307 -13.35 23.66 -13.04
N ASP A 308 -12.72 22.56 -13.43
CA ASP A 308 -12.08 21.58 -12.56
C ASP A 308 -10.58 21.45 -12.88
N ASN A 309 -9.81 20.88 -11.95
CA ASN A 309 -8.41 20.55 -12.20
C ASN A 309 -8.26 19.55 -13.35
N ALA A 310 -7.21 19.71 -14.15
CA ALA A 310 -6.84 18.73 -15.16
C ALA A 310 -6.06 17.58 -14.52
N VAL A 311 -6.58 16.36 -14.64
CA VAL A 311 -6.05 15.17 -14.00
C VAL A 311 -5.40 14.25 -15.03
N PHE A 312 -4.18 13.81 -14.76
CA PHE A 312 -3.40 12.97 -15.67
C PHE A 312 -2.86 11.75 -14.94
N GLN A 313 -2.79 10.61 -15.61
CA GLN A 313 -1.99 9.47 -15.16
C GLN A 313 -0.61 9.45 -15.85
N ILE A 314 0.44 9.70 -15.07
CA ILE A 314 1.83 9.72 -15.55
C ILE A 314 2.64 8.56 -14.94
N PRO A 315 3.76 8.12 -15.53
CA PRO A 315 4.64 7.13 -14.91
C PRO A 315 5.08 7.58 -13.51
N ALA A 316 5.03 6.69 -12.54
CA ALA A 316 5.39 6.97 -11.14
C ALA A 316 6.84 7.46 -10.99
N THR A 317 7.71 7.20 -11.96
CA THR A 317 9.12 7.63 -11.97
C THR A 317 9.35 9.00 -12.59
N THR A 318 8.32 9.69 -13.09
CA THR A 318 8.45 10.99 -13.76
C THR A 318 9.00 12.04 -12.80
N GLN A 319 9.95 12.85 -13.25
CA GLN A 319 10.59 13.91 -12.45
C GLN A 319 10.31 15.30 -13.00
N HIS A 320 10.22 15.46 -14.31
CA HIS A 320 9.85 16.74 -14.90
C HIS A 320 8.71 16.58 -15.90
N VAL A 321 7.86 17.61 -15.93
CA VAL A 321 6.71 17.70 -16.80
C VAL A 321 6.57 19.15 -17.26
N THR A 322 6.22 19.36 -18.53
CA THR A 322 5.76 20.65 -19.01
C THR A 322 4.25 20.60 -19.22
N VAL A 323 3.50 21.41 -18.49
CA VAL A 323 2.09 21.66 -18.75
C VAL A 323 2.00 22.66 -19.91
N VAL A 324 1.14 22.37 -20.89
CA VAL A 324 0.91 23.21 -22.06
C VAL A 324 -0.57 23.55 -22.13
N VAL A 325 -0.90 24.82 -21.93
CA VAL A 325 -2.25 25.35 -22.12
C VAL A 325 -2.33 25.99 -23.49
N THR A 326 -3.32 25.59 -24.30
CA THR A 326 -3.55 26.13 -25.65
C THR A 326 -4.84 26.95 -25.64
N PRO A 327 -4.74 28.30 -25.58
CA PRO A 327 -5.91 29.16 -25.49
C PRO A 327 -6.68 29.21 -26.81
N GLN A 328 -7.98 29.00 -26.76
CA GLN A 328 -8.85 29.04 -27.94
C GLN A 328 -10.28 29.42 -27.56
N VAL A 329 -10.85 30.40 -28.25
CA VAL A 329 -12.23 30.84 -28.02
C VAL A 329 -13.00 30.90 -29.32
N LYS A 330 -14.28 30.52 -29.28
CA LYS A 330 -15.18 30.58 -30.41
C LYS A 330 -16.32 31.56 -30.16
N VAL A 331 -16.52 32.45 -31.13
CA VAL A 331 -17.52 33.52 -31.10
C VAL A 331 -18.43 33.43 -32.32
N GLY A 332 -19.73 33.40 -32.10
CA GLY A 332 -20.79 33.19 -33.07
C GLY A 332 -21.15 31.71 -33.27
N ALA A 333 -22.34 31.48 -33.85
CA ALA A 333 -22.87 30.14 -34.12
C ALA A 333 -22.76 29.71 -35.60
N GLY A 334 -22.71 28.40 -35.82
CA GLY A 334 -22.75 27.80 -37.16
C GLY A 334 -21.53 28.11 -38.03
N SER A 335 -21.70 28.11 -39.35
CA SER A 335 -20.61 28.31 -40.31
C SER A 335 -20.01 29.73 -40.33
N GLY A 336 -20.59 30.66 -39.57
CA GLY A 336 -20.09 32.03 -39.41
C GLY A 336 -19.29 32.26 -38.12
N ALA A 337 -19.11 31.22 -37.30
CA ALA A 337 -18.35 31.31 -36.07
C ALA A 337 -16.89 31.70 -36.36
N LYS A 338 -16.38 32.66 -35.59
CA LYS A 338 -15.00 33.09 -35.61
C LYS A 338 -14.26 32.41 -34.47
N VAL A 339 -13.18 31.71 -34.82
CA VAL A 339 -12.29 31.07 -33.84
C VAL A 339 -11.08 31.98 -33.63
N HIS A 340 -10.86 32.37 -32.38
CA HIS A 340 -9.68 33.08 -31.91
C HIS A 340 -8.71 32.06 -31.31
N LYS A 341 -7.46 32.09 -31.77
CA LYS A 341 -6.40 31.18 -31.32
C LYS A 341 -5.15 31.98 -30.98
N TRP A 342 -4.45 31.55 -29.94
CA TRP A 342 -3.20 32.15 -29.50
C TRP A 342 -2.11 31.09 -29.35
N ASP A 343 -0.87 31.55 -29.20
CA ASP A 343 0.25 30.65 -28.95
C ASP A 343 0.07 29.94 -27.59
N PRO A 344 0.47 28.66 -27.48
CA PRO A 344 0.39 27.95 -26.20
C PRO A 344 1.28 28.59 -25.14
N VAL A 345 0.81 28.58 -23.90
CA VAL A 345 1.60 28.97 -22.72
C VAL A 345 2.02 27.75 -21.92
N LYS A 346 3.19 27.82 -21.30
CA LYS A 346 3.83 26.67 -20.66
C LYS A 346 4.09 26.87 -19.18
N ALA A 347 3.97 25.78 -18.41
CA ALA A 347 4.47 25.71 -17.05
C ALA A 347 5.37 24.48 -16.84
N GLU A 348 6.52 24.68 -16.20
CA GLU A 348 7.48 23.63 -15.87
C GLU A 348 7.23 23.14 -14.43
N LEU A 349 6.94 21.85 -14.30
CA LEU A 349 6.73 21.17 -13.02
C LEU A 349 7.92 20.26 -12.72
N THR A 350 8.37 20.27 -11.47
CA THR A 350 9.32 19.29 -10.93
C THR A 350 8.62 18.43 -9.87
N ILE A 351 8.82 17.12 -9.95
CA ILE A 351 8.26 16.12 -9.04
C ILE A 351 9.43 15.47 -8.29
N ALA A 352 9.55 15.77 -7.01
CA ALA A 352 10.66 15.31 -6.17
C ALA A 352 10.16 14.66 -4.88
N LYS A 353 10.93 13.72 -4.32
CA LYS A 353 10.77 13.26 -2.93
C LYS A 353 11.37 14.30 -1.98
#